data_AF-A0A4S8MWS4-F1
#
_entry.id   AF-A0A4S8MWS4-F1
#
_cell.length_a   1.000
_cell.length_b   1.000
_cell.length_c   1.000
_cell.angle_alpha   90.00
_cell.angle_beta   90.00
_cell.angle_gamma   90.00
#
_symmetry.space_group_name_H-M   'P 1'
#
loop_
_entity.id
_entity.type
_entity.pdbx_description
1 polymer ?
#
loop_
_entity_poly.entity_id
_entity_poly.type
_entity_poly.pdbx_seq_one_letter_code
_entity_poly.pdbx_strand_id
1 'polypeptide(L)'
;MRCLLFFLSISSHVLLALSSAGDRSQEFKDCVSYCNSTQCHQPQLLPLSLRLTRWTCTDNCKYTCMHQLTTKTIESGTKIVQYYGKWPFWRFAGMQEPASVAFSLLNLWAHWRGASKIRREISSANPLRSYYLWWSFASINTWVWSAIFHTRDTPTTEKLDYFSAALTILLALYFTVIRLFHLYTPPRLSLATERSSQKTATLKLWTTLCAIAFICHISYLTLLPRFDYFYNVVFNLIIGLTHNALWLVYSLPASLPLIRRFPNRPKTYRPRFVGKAAILVFFTTAATGLELFDFPPFGRMIDAHALWHLSTAPIAVYWYRFLVEDASDESWREHRN
;
A
#
# COMPACT_ATOMS: atom_id res chain seq x y z
N MET A 1 24.78 -12.59 -9.51
CA MET A 1 25.52 -11.59 -10.30
C MET A 1 24.78 -11.09 -11.55
N ARG A 2 24.00 -11.94 -12.26
CA ARG A 2 23.26 -11.51 -13.48
C ARG A 2 21.95 -10.74 -13.22
N CYS A 3 21.29 -10.90 -12.07
CA CYS A 3 20.11 -10.07 -11.73
C CYS A 3 20.45 -8.60 -11.40
N LEU A 4 21.67 -8.31 -10.98
CA LEU A 4 22.10 -6.91 -10.75
C LEU A 4 22.23 -6.16 -12.09
N LEU A 5 22.74 -6.82 -13.13
CA LEU A 5 23.11 -6.16 -14.38
C LEU A 5 21.92 -5.75 -15.25
N PHE A 6 20.77 -6.43 -15.16
CA PHE A 6 19.58 -6.07 -15.95
C PHE A 6 18.85 -4.84 -15.38
N PHE A 7 18.94 -4.60 -14.06
CA PHE A 7 18.36 -3.41 -13.42
C PHE A 7 19.33 -2.21 -13.35
N LEU A 8 20.64 -2.45 -13.45
CA LEU A 8 21.66 -1.39 -13.46
C LEU A 8 21.68 -0.55 -14.75
N SER A 9 21.01 -0.97 -15.83
CA SER A 9 21.02 -0.23 -17.10
C SER A 9 20.03 0.95 -17.17
N ILE A 10 19.21 1.18 -16.13
CA ILE A 10 18.24 2.30 -16.08
C ILE A 10 18.62 3.36 -15.02
N SER A 11 19.66 3.16 -14.22
CA SER A 11 19.94 4.01 -13.04
C SER A 11 21.20 4.89 -13.15
N SER A 12 21.41 5.59 -14.27
CA SER A 12 22.49 6.59 -14.41
C SER A 12 22.01 8.05 -14.30
N HIS A 13 20.88 8.26 -13.62
CA HIS A 13 20.55 9.57 -13.07
C HIS A 13 20.42 9.44 -11.55
N VAL A 14 21.56 9.55 -10.86
CA VAL A 14 21.57 9.90 -9.44
C VAL A 14 21.03 11.32 -9.36
N LEU A 15 19.71 11.46 -9.33
CA LEU A 15 19.07 12.66 -8.81
C LEU A 15 19.60 12.79 -7.38
N LEU A 16 20.47 13.78 -7.16
CA LEU A 16 20.93 14.13 -5.83
C LEU A 16 19.69 14.24 -4.95
N ALA A 17 19.57 13.33 -3.97
CA ALA A 17 18.48 13.36 -2.99
C ALA A 17 18.66 14.64 -2.16
N LEU A 18 18.05 15.73 -2.61
CA LEU A 18 18.05 17.00 -1.91
C LEU A 18 17.24 16.81 -0.63
N SER A 19 17.85 17.09 0.52
CA SER A 19 17.10 17.18 1.79
C SER A 19 15.99 18.22 1.66
N SER A 20 14.93 18.14 2.48
CA SER A 20 13.81 19.08 2.35
C SER A 20 14.27 20.54 2.49
N ALA A 21 13.54 21.48 1.89
CA ALA A 21 13.93 22.89 1.92
C ALA A 21 14.03 23.43 3.37
N GLY A 22 13.16 22.97 4.27
CA GLY A 22 13.24 23.27 5.70
C GLY A 22 14.55 22.79 6.34
N ASP A 23 15.03 21.59 5.99
CA ASP A 23 16.28 21.03 6.52
C ASP A 23 17.53 21.80 6.07
N ARG A 24 17.43 22.51 4.94
CA ARG A 24 18.51 23.34 4.42
C ARG A 24 18.54 24.74 5.04
N SER A 25 17.44 25.18 5.65
CA SER A 25 17.33 26.50 6.28
C SER A 25 18.30 26.65 7.45
N GLN A 26 19.10 27.71 7.43
CA GLN A 26 19.99 28.03 8.54
C GLN A 26 19.20 28.42 9.79
N GLU A 27 18.11 29.18 9.64
CA GLU A 27 17.22 29.56 10.76
C GLU A 27 16.64 28.32 11.46
N PHE A 28 16.30 27.28 10.71
CA PHE A 28 15.86 26.00 11.28
C PHE A 28 16.96 25.29 12.06
N LYS A 29 18.16 25.17 11.47
CA LYS A 29 19.31 24.52 12.11
C LYS A 29 19.70 25.24 13.40
N ASP A 30 19.74 26.56 13.37
CA ASP A 30 20.11 27.40 14.51
C ASP A 30 19.07 27.27 15.63
N CYS A 31 17.77 27.32 15.29
CA CYS A 31 16.70 27.10 16.25
C CYS A 31 16.82 25.73 16.94
N VAL A 32 17.03 24.66 16.16
CA VAL A 32 17.13 23.30 16.70
C VAL A 32 18.38 23.16 17.58
N SER A 33 19.52 23.72 17.13
CA SER A 33 20.77 23.73 17.89
C SER A 33 20.60 24.44 19.24
N TYR A 34 20.02 25.65 19.22
CA TYR A 34 19.74 26.45 20.41
C TYR A 34 18.75 25.75 21.35
N CYS A 35 17.65 25.20 20.84
CA CYS A 35 16.69 24.46 21.67
C CYS A 35 17.34 23.25 22.32
N ASN A 36 18.16 22.50 21.57
CA ASN A 36 18.81 21.30 22.08
C ASN A 36 19.83 21.63 23.17
N SER A 37 20.61 22.71 23.02
CA SER A 37 21.58 23.16 24.03
C SER A 37 20.96 23.85 25.24
N THR A 38 19.71 24.29 25.18
CA THR A 38 19.06 24.96 26.32
C THR A 38 18.08 24.05 27.05
N GLN A 39 17.37 23.18 26.33
CA GLN A 39 16.28 22.35 26.88
C GLN A 39 16.68 20.90 27.14
N CYS A 40 17.66 20.34 26.42
CA CYS A 40 17.95 18.91 26.46
C CYS A 40 19.12 18.51 27.38
N HIS A 41 19.72 19.45 28.12
CA HIS A 41 20.79 19.14 29.09
C HIS A 41 20.28 18.54 30.40
N GLN A 42 19.03 18.81 30.79
CA GLN A 42 18.38 18.15 31.92
C GLN A 42 17.30 17.21 31.40
N PRO A 43 16.99 16.10 32.10
CA PRO A 43 15.90 15.21 31.71
C PRO A 43 14.55 15.93 31.86
N GLN A 44 14.18 16.68 30.82
CA GLN A 44 12.88 17.31 30.72
C GLN A 44 11.84 16.21 30.54
N LEU A 45 10.92 16.10 31.51
CA LEU A 45 9.86 15.11 31.46
C LEU A 45 8.86 15.52 30.38
N LEU A 46 9.03 14.97 29.18
CA LEU A 46 8.05 15.09 28.11
C LEU A 46 6.69 14.55 28.57
N PRO A 47 5.57 15.09 28.04
CA PRO A 47 4.24 14.55 28.30
C PRO A 47 4.18 13.03 28.12
N LEU A 48 3.34 12.35 28.91
CA LEU A 48 3.26 10.89 28.91
C LEU A 48 3.03 10.32 27.50
N SER A 49 2.14 10.94 26.72
CA SER A 49 1.88 10.55 25.33
C SER A 49 3.15 10.53 24.49
N LEU A 50 4.00 11.56 24.62
CA LEU A 50 5.26 11.65 23.87
C LEU A 50 6.28 10.60 24.33
N ARG A 51 6.31 10.29 25.63
CA ARG A 51 7.17 9.23 26.17
C ARG A 51 6.73 7.85 25.70
N LEU A 52 5.42 7.59 25.70
CA LEU A 52 4.85 6.32 25.23
C LEU A 52 5.13 6.10 23.74
N THR A 53 5.07 7.15 22.91
CA THR A 53 5.42 7.08 21.49
C THR A 53 6.90 7.36 21.22
N ARG A 54 7.76 7.31 22.26
CA ARG A 54 9.23 7.38 22.19
C ARG A 54 9.78 8.61 21.45
N TRP A 55 9.20 9.78 21.67
CA TRP A 55 9.81 11.03 21.23
C TRP A 55 10.97 11.42 22.16
N THR A 56 12.05 11.90 21.56
CA THR A 56 13.20 12.45 22.31
C THR A 56 13.05 13.96 22.52
N CYS A 57 13.84 14.53 23.43
CA CYS A 57 13.90 15.99 23.59
C CYS A 57 14.30 16.68 22.28
N THR A 58 15.29 16.14 21.56
CA THR A 58 15.73 16.67 20.26
C THR A 58 14.61 16.61 19.21
N ASP A 59 13.80 15.56 19.18
CA ASP A 59 12.64 15.50 18.27
C ASP A 59 11.58 16.54 18.63
N ASN A 60 11.41 16.84 19.91
CA ASN A 60 10.51 17.90 20.37
C ASN A 60 11.03 19.29 19.97
N CYS A 61 12.34 19.52 20.05
CA CYS A 61 12.98 20.74 19.54
C CYS A 61 12.76 20.91 18.03
N LYS A 62 12.98 19.86 17.24
CA LYS A 62 12.69 19.87 15.79
C LYS A 62 11.25 20.25 15.50
N TYR A 63 10.30 19.63 16.22
CA TYR A 63 8.88 19.91 16.09
C TYR A 63 8.52 21.36 16.41
N THR A 64 9.03 21.89 17.54
CA THR A 64 8.77 23.28 17.95
C THR A 64 9.33 24.27 16.94
N CYS A 65 10.59 24.11 16.54
CA CYS A 65 11.24 24.99 15.56
C CYS A 65 10.54 24.96 14.20
N MET A 66 10.19 23.77 13.71
CA MET A 66 9.41 23.59 12.49
C MET A 66 8.11 24.41 12.53
N HIS A 67 7.34 24.31 13.62
CA HIS A 67 6.08 25.02 13.74
C HIS A 67 6.24 26.53 13.91
N GLN A 68 7.25 27.00 14.64
CA GLN A 68 7.56 28.43 14.77
C GLN A 68 7.84 29.05 13.39
N LEU A 69 8.72 28.41 12.61
CA LEU A 69 9.05 28.86 11.25
C LEU A 69 7.87 28.76 10.30
N THR A 70 7.08 27.69 10.40
CA THR A 70 5.86 27.54 9.60
C THR A 70 4.86 28.65 9.93
N THR A 71 4.73 29.07 11.19
CA THR A 71 3.84 30.17 11.56
C THR A 71 4.32 31.50 10.97
N LYS A 72 5.61 31.82 11.06
CA LYS A 72 6.18 33.00 10.38
C LYS A 72 5.96 32.96 8.85
N THR A 73 6.09 31.78 8.25
CA THR A 73 5.87 31.56 6.81
C THR A 73 4.44 31.87 6.41
N ILE A 74 3.45 31.43 7.21
CA ILE A 74 2.04 31.72 7.00
C ILE A 74 1.75 33.21 7.17
N GLU A 75 2.25 33.84 8.23
CA GLU A 75 2.04 35.27 8.51
C GLU A 75 2.64 36.19 7.43
N SER A 76 3.77 35.79 6.86
CA SER A 76 4.44 36.51 5.77
C SER A 76 3.89 36.20 4.38
N GLY A 77 2.92 35.29 4.26
CA GLY A 77 2.36 34.86 2.97
C GLY A 77 3.35 34.11 2.07
N THR A 78 4.41 33.55 2.65
CA THR A 78 5.42 32.78 1.91
C THR A 78 5.06 31.29 1.84
N LYS A 79 5.70 30.54 0.94
CA LYS A 79 5.37 29.13 0.69
C LYS A 79 5.82 28.24 1.85
N ILE A 80 4.90 27.45 2.38
CA ILE A 80 5.19 26.39 3.37
C ILE A 80 6.15 25.36 2.76
N VAL A 81 7.13 24.91 3.55
CA VAL A 81 8.13 23.92 3.13
C VAL A 81 8.06 22.65 3.99
N GLN A 82 8.57 21.55 3.44
CA GLN A 82 8.76 20.30 4.17
C GLN A 82 10.02 20.32 5.03
N TYR A 83 10.01 19.51 6.08
CA TYR A 83 11.11 19.24 7.01
C TYR A 83 11.24 17.72 7.17
N TYR A 84 12.46 17.19 7.03
CA TYR A 84 12.74 15.75 7.07
C TYR A 84 11.81 14.91 6.19
N GLY A 85 11.52 15.39 4.97
CA GLY A 85 10.64 14.73 4.00
C GLY A 85 9.14 14.85 4.29
N LYS A 86 8.73 15.63 5.29
CA LYS A 86 7.32 15.71 5.72
C LYS A 86 6.82 17.13 5.88
N TRP A 87 5.51 17.30 5.72
CA TRP A 87 4.85 18.56 5.99
C TRP A 87 4.72 18.84 7.50
N PRO A 88 4.53 20.11 7.91
CA PRO A 88 4.43 20.48 9.32
C PRO A 88 3.05 20.15 9.90
N PHE A 89 2.87 18.92 10.37
CA PHE A 89 1.61 18.43 10.97
C PHE A 89 1.49 18.76 12.46
N TRP A 90 0.29 19.12 12.91
CA TRP A 90 -0.03 19.15 14.33
C TRP A 90 -0.02 17.73 14.90
N ARG A 91 0.81 17.52 15.92
CA ARG A 91 0.85 16.25 16.66
C ARG A 91 -0.36 16.14 17.59
N PHE A 92 -0.95 14.96 17.67
CA PHE A 92 -2.01 14.66 18.64
C PHE A 92 -1.69 13.37 19.40
N ALA A 93 -1.73 13.40 20.73
CA ALA A 93 -1.45 12.24 21.58
C ALA A 93 -0.17 11.45 21.22
N GLY A 94 0.87 12.14 20.73
CA GLY A 94 2.12 11.52 20.29
C GLY A 94 2.14 11.08 18.82
N MET A 95 1.00 11.04 18.13
CA MET A 95 0.92 10.71 16.69
C MET A 95 1.42 11.87 15.83
N GLN A 96 2.42 11.59 14.99
CA GLN A 96 3.00 12.55 14.06
C GLN A 96 1.99 13.03 13.01
N GLU A 97 1.18 12.12 12.46
CA GLU A 97 0.20 12.40 11.40
C GLU A 97 -1.19 11.86 11.81
N PRO A 98 -1.94 12.56 12.66
CA PRO A 98 -3.16 12.02 13.26
C PRO A 98 -4.25 11.61 12.25
N ALA A 99 -4.38 12.33 11.14
CA ALA A 99 -5.34 12.01 10.08
C ALA A 99 -4.95 10.70 9.37
N SER A 100 -3.68 10.56 8.96
CA SER A 100 -3.15 9.33 8.36
C SER A 100 -3.32 8.13 9.29
N VAL A 101 -3.10 8.29 10.60
CA VAL A 101 -3.36 7.23 11.59
C VAL A 101 -4.84 6.84 11.63
N ALA A 102 -5.75 7.81 11.72
CA ALA A 102 -7.18 7.55 11.77
C ALA A 102 -7.68 6.83 10.50
N PHE A 103 -7.22 7.27 9.33
CA PHE A 103 -7.61 6.66 8.05
C PHE A 103 -6.93 5.31 7.79
N SER A 104 -5.73 5.08 8.32
CA SER A 104 -5.12 3.74 8.39
C SER A 104 -5.98 2.78 9.21
N LEU A 105 -6.46 3.20 10.39
CA LEU A 105 -7.34 2.39 11.23
C LEU A 105 -8.70 2.10 10.56
N LEU A 106 -9.22 3.07 9.79
CA LEU A 106 -10.43 2.87 8.99
C LEU A 106 -10.22 1.81 7.90
N ASN A 107 -9.08 1.82 7.22
CA ASN A 107 -8.73 0.78 6.27
C ASN A 107 -8.54 -0.60 6.94
N LEU A 108 -7.86 -0.64 8.09
CA LEU A 108 -7.72 -1.86 8.90
C LEU A 108 -9.09 -2.47 9.20
N TRP A 109 -10.05 -1.64 9.65
CA TRP A 109 -11.42 -2.06 9.86
C TRP A 109 -12.08 -2.59 8.59
N ALA A 110 -11.92 -1.91 7.46
CA ALA A 110 -12.49 -2.33 6.17
C ALA A 110 -11.97 -3.72 5.74
N HIS A 111 -10.65 -3.95 5.85
CA HIS A 111 -10.04 -5.24 5.54
C HIS A 111 -10.38 -6.34 6.55
N TRP A 112 -10.51 -6.02 7.84
CA TRP A 112 -10.97 -6.99 8.85
C TRP A 112 -12.42 -7.42 8.62
N ARG A 113 -13.31 -6.47 8.33
CA ARG A 113 -14.70 -6.76 7.94
C ARG A 113 -14.76 -7.52 6.62
N GLY A 114 -13.91 -7.16 5.66
CA GLY A 114 -13.75 -7.85 4.39
C GLY A 114 -13.32 -9.30 4.53
N ALA A 115 -12.27 -9.57 5.30
CA ALA A 115 -11.81 -10.92 5.63
C ALA A 115 -12.94 -11.75 6.26
N SER A 116 -13.67 -11.16 7.21
CA SER A 116 -14.83 -11.79 7.84
C SER A 116 -15.94 -12.10 6.82
N LYS A 117 -16.19 -11.19 5.86
CA LYS A 117 -17.14 -11.39 4.77
C LYS A 117 -16.73 -12.57 3.89
N ILE A 118 -15.46 -12.64 3.46
CA ILE A 118 -14.90 -13.74 2.67
C ILE A 118 -15.09 -15.08 3.40
N ARG A 119 -14.78 -15.15 4.70
CA ARG A 119 -14.94 -16.40 5.49
C ARG A 119 -16.39 -16.89 5.55
N ARG A 120 -17.36 -15.98 5.61
CA ARG A 120 -18.79 -16.32 5.75
C ARG A 120 -19.45 -16.65 4.41
N GLU A 121 -19.17 -15.86 3.37
CA GLU A 121 -19.98 -15.85 2.16
C GLU A 121 -19.36 -16.66 1.00
N ILE A 122 -18.03 -16.86 0.99
CA ILE A 122 -17.39 -17.69 -0.03
C ILE A 122 -17.28 -19.12 0.50
N SER A 123 -17.84 -20.10 -0.21
CA SER A 123 -17.76 -21.52 0.18
C SER A 123 -16.32 -21.99 0.41
N SER A 124 -16.09 -22.88 1.37
CA SER A 124 -14.80 -23.54 1.60
C SER A 124 -14.36 -24.39 0.41
N ALA A 125 -15.29 -24.80 -0.46
CA ALA A 125 -15.00 -25.52 -1.69
C ALA A 125 -14.49 -24.61 -2.82
N ASN A 126 -14.66 -23.28 -2.72
CA ASN A 126 -14.13 -22.36 -3.73
C ASN A 126 -12.61 -22.22 -3.57
N PRO A 127 -11.81 -22.56 -4.59
CA PRO A 127 -10.35 -22.57 -4.48
C PRO A 127 -9.73 -21.18 -4.28
N LEU A 128 -10.44 -20.09 -4.61
CA LEU A 128 -9.94 -18.72 -4.45
C LEU A 128 -10.06 -18.20 -3.02
N ARG A 129 -10.86 -18.85 -2.17
CA ARG A 129 -11.12 -18.41 -0.79
C ARG A 129 -9.83 -18.20 0.00
N SER A 130 -8.90 -19.15 -0.06
CA SER A 130 -7.63 -19.07 0.68
C SER A 130 -6.77 -17.90 0.21
N TYR A 131 -6.66 -17.68 -1.10
CA TYR A 131 -5.89 -16.58 -1.69
C TYR A 131 -6.44 -15.21 -1.25
N TYR A 132 -7.77 -15.03 -1.27
CA TYR A 132 -8.40 -13.81 -0.79
C TYR A 132 -8.18 -13.59 0.71
N LEU A 133 -8.17 -14.64 1.52
CA LEU A 133 -7.89 -14.53 2.96
C LEU A 133 -6.43 -14.17 3.23
N TRP A 134 -5.47 -14.79 2.54
CA TRP A 134 -4.06 -14.42 2.67
C TRP A 134 -3.82 -12.95 2.33
N TRP A 135 -4.37 -12.48 1.22
CA TRP A 135 -4.32 -11.07 0.85
C TRP A 135 -4.99 -10.17 1.91
N SER A 136 -6.12 -10.60 2.47
CA SER A 136 -6.82 -9.84 3.51
C SER A 136 -6.01 -9.71 4.79
N PHE A 137 -5.33 -10.77 5.25
CA PHE A 137 -4.48 -10.70 6.44
C PHE A 137 -3.24 -9.85 6.21
N ALA A 138 -2.63 -9.93 5.02
CA ALA A 138 -1.54 -9.05 4.64
C ALA A 138 -1.99 -7.58 4.62
N SER A 139 -3.20 -7.30 4.13
CA SER A 139 -3.77 -5.96 4.14
C SER A 139 -4.01 -5.44 5.56
N ILE A 140 -4.56 -6.27 6.46
CA ILE A 140 -4.71 -5.91 7.88
C ILE A 140 -3.35 -5.58 8.50
N ASN A 141 -2.33 -6.41 8.27
CA ASN A 141 -0.96 -6.16 8.74
C ASN A 141 -0.39 -4.85 8.17
N THR A 142 -0.65 -4.55 6.89
CA THR A 142 -0.23 -3.30 6.25
C THR A 142 -0.80 -2.09 6.98
N TRP A 143 -2.10 -2.07 7.23
CA TRP A 143 -2.72 -0.93 7.89
C TRP A 143 -2.40 -0.82 9.38
N VAL A 144 -2.02 -1.92 10.04
CA VAL A 144 -1.40 -1.88 11.37
C VAL A 144 -0.06 -1.15 11.30
N TRP A 145 0.84 -1.56 10.40
CA TRP A 145 2.15 -0.93 10.28
C TRP A 145 2.08 0.52 9.79
N SER A 146 1.14 0.83 8.91
CA SER A 146 0.88 2.19 8.47
C SER A 146 0.42 3.09 9.63
N ALA A 147 -0.51 2.63 10.46
CA ALA A 147 -0.92 3.36 11.66
C ALA A 147 0.24 3.56 12.65
N ILE A 148 1.11 2.56 12.82
CA ILE A 148 2.31 2.65 13.68
C ILE A 148 3.32 3.65 13.10
N PHE A 149 3.59 3.60 11.81
CA PHE A 149 4.51 4.51 11.12
C PHE A 149 4.05 5.96 11.18
N HIS A 150 2.77 6.24 10.86
CA HIS A 150 2.20 7.58 10.95
C HIS A 150 2.05 8.08 12.40
N THR A 151 2.05 7.17 13.38
CA THR A 151 2.18 7.54 14.80
C THR A 151 3.61 7.97 15.10
N ARG A 152 4.58 7.13 14.74
CA ARG A 152 6.00 7.35 15.03
C ARG A 152 6.88 6.85 13.89
N ASP A 153 7.42 7.80 13.15
CA ASP A 153 8.38 7.56 12.09
C ASP A 153 9.77 7.24 12.65
N THR A 154 10.27 6.05 12.32
CA THR A 154 11.60 5.54 12.61
C THR A 154 12.04 4.67 11.43
N PRO A 155 13.35 4.40 11.24
CA PRO A 155 13.80 3.51 10.17
C PRO A 155 13.18 2.11 10.21
N THR A 156 12.78 1.63 11.39
CA THR A 156 12.10 0.33 11.55
C THR A 156 10.63 0.40 11.14
N THR A 157 9.90 1.41 11.60
CA THR A 157 8.47 1.56 11.28
C THR A 157 8.28 1.93 9.81
N GLU A 158 9.17 2.74 9.24
CA GLU A 158 9.23 3.05 7.80
C GLU A 158 9.36 1.77 6.95
N LYS A 159 10.35 0.93 7.27
CA LYS A 159 10.55 -0.34 6.56
C LYS A 159 9.33 -1.25 6.67
N LEU A 160 8.78 -1.41 7.88
CA LEU A 160 7.67 -2.35 8.10
C LEU A 160 6.37 -1.88 7.44
N ASP A 161 6.12 -0.58 7.35
CA ASP A 161 5.00 -0.04 6.56
C ASP A 161 5.17 -0.37 5.08
N TYR A 162 6.27 0.09 4.47
CA TYR A 162 6.49 -0.10 3.03
C TYR A 162 6.63 -1.58 2.62
N PHE A 163 7.25 -2.41 3.44
CA PHE A 163 7.37 -3.84 3.18
C PHE A 163 6.02 -4.54 3.24
N SER A 164 5.15 -4.13 4.17
CA SER A 164 3.78 -4.66 4.26
C SER A 164 2.94 -4.22 3.07
N ALA A 165 3.02 -2.95 2.66
CA ALA A 165 2.35 -2.43 1.47
C ALA A 165 2.79 -3.19 0.20
N ALA A 166 4.10 -3.39 0.02
CA ALA A 166 4.67 -4.15 -1.09
C ALA A 166 4.19 -5.60 -1.11
N LEU A 167 4.12 -6.27 0.05
CA LEU A 167 3.57 -7.63 0.14
C LEU A 167 2.09 -7.66 -0.26
N THR A 168 1.30 -6.71 0.21
CA THR A 168 -0.14 -6.65 -0.05
C THR A 168 -0.45 -6.43 -1.52
N ILE A 169 0.23 -5.49 -2.18
CA ILE A 169 0.00 -5.24 -3.61
C ILE A 169 0.50 -6.41 -4.48
N LEU A 170 1.60 -7.04 -4.10
CA LEU A 170 2.10 -8.24 -4.77
C LEU A 170 1.14 -9.42 -4.59
N LEU A 171 0.59 -9.63 -3.39
CA LEU A 171 -0.43 -10.65 -3.15
C LEU A 171 -1.72 -10.36 -3.92
N ALA A 172 -2.07 -9.08 -4.12
CA ALA A 172 -3.19 -8.67 -4.96
C ALA A 172 -3.01 -9.12 -6.41
N LEU A 173 -1.83 -8.80 -6.99
CA LEU A 173 -1.48 -9.26 -8.33
C LEU A 173 -1.41 -10.79 -8.40
N TYR A 174 -0.84 -11.42 -7.37
CA TYR A 174 -0.69 -12.87 -7.28
C TYR A 174 -2.02 -13.60 -7.40
N PHE A 175 -3.02 -13.25 -6.57
CA PHE A 175 -4.34 -13.88 -6.67
C PHE A 175 -5.08 -13.50 -7.96
N THR A 176 -4.85 -12.28 -8.48
CA THR A 176 -5.49 -11.81 -9.72
C THR A 176 -5.07 -12.67 -10.92
N VAL A 177 -3.78 -12.94 -11.07
CA VAL A 177 -3.26 -13.84 -12.10
C VAL A 177 -3.86 -15.24 -11.94
N ILE A 178 -3.87 -15.79 -10.72
CA ILE A 178 -4.44 -17.11 -10.45
C ILE A 178 -5.93 -17.17 -10.83
N ARG A 179 -6.70 -16.13 -10.49
CA ARG A 179 -8.13 -16.01 -10.79
C ARG A 179 -8.38 -15.91 -12.29
N LEU A 180 -7.69 -15.01 -12.99
CA LEU A 180 -7.99 -14.68 -14.39
C LEU A 180 -7.51 -15.76 -15.37
N PHE A 181 -6.44 -16.47 -15.03
CA PHE A 181 -5.89 -17.57 -15.85
C PHE A 181 -6.31 -18.96 -15.37
N HIS A 182 -7.15 -19.05 -14.33
CA HIS A 182 -7.69 -20.30 -13.78
C HIS A 182 -6.60 -21.32 -13.40
N LEU A 183 -5.55 -20.84 -12.70
CA LEU A 183 -4.37 -21.62 -12.30
C LEU A 183 -4.58 -22.47 -11.04
N TYR A 184 -5.74 -22.36 -10.40
CA TYR A 184 -6.10 -23.16 -9.24
C TYR A 184 -6.48 -24.60 -9.63
N THR A 185 -6.25 -25.53 -8.71
CA THR A 185 -6.66 -26.94 -8.87
C THR A 185 -7.99 -27.18 -8.15
N PRO A 186 -9.06 -27.62 -8.84
CA PRO A 186 -10.32 -27.96 -8.19
C PRO A 186 -10.14 -29.19 -7.27
N PRO A 187 -10.76 -29.22 -6.07
CA PRO A 187 -10.61 -30.33 -5.12
C PRO A 187 -10.99 -31.72 -5.66
N ARG A 188 -11.83 -31.80 -6.69
CA ARG A 188 -12.39 -33.05 -7.22
C ARG A 188 -11.74 -33.55 -8.52
N LEU A 189 -10.89 -32.74 -9.17
CA LEU A 189 -10.20 -33.11 -10.42
C LEU A 189 -8.77 -33.64 -10.18
N SER A 190 -8.53 -34.27 -9.03
CA SER A 190 -7.25 -34.91 -8.70
C SER A 190 -6.92 -36.15 -9.57
N LEU A 191 -7.69 -36.45 -10.61
CA LEU A 191 -7.24 -37.33 -11.68
C LEU A 191 -6.15 -36.58 -12.46
N ALA A 192 -4.92 -37.09 -12.38
CA ALA A 192 -3.71 -36.53 -12.97
C ALA A 192 -3.82 -36.48 -14.51
N THR A 193 -4.54 -35.50 -15.03
CA THR A 193 -4.53 -35.16 -16.45
C THR A 193 -3.33 -34.26 -16.75
N GLU A 194 -2.74 -34.37 -17.93
CA GLU A 194 -1.61 -33.53 -18.37
C GLU A 194 -1.91 -32.03 -18.20
N ARG A 195 -3.17 -31.63 -18.45
CA ARG A 195 -3.63 -30.25 -18.28
C ARG A 195 -3.63 -29.78 -16.82
N SER A 196 -3.92 -30.68 -15.87
CA SER A 196 -3.82 -30.40 -14.42
C SER A 196 -2.37 -30.26 -13.98
N SER A 197 -1.47 -31.09 -14.54
CA SER A 197 -0.02 -31.01 -14.31
C SER A 197 0.58 -29.69 -14.79
N GLN A 198 0.23 -29.24 -16.00
CA GLN A 198 0.69 -27.97 -16.56
C GLN A 198 0.27 -26.76 -15.70
N LYS A 199 -1.01 -26.68 -15.30
CA LYS A 199 -1.50 -25.59 -14.42
C LYS A 199 -0.77 -25.54 -13.09
N THR A 200 -0.52 -26.71 -12.49
CA THR A 200 0.22 -26.82 -11.24
C THR A 200 1.67 -26.32 -11.40
N ALA A 201 2.33 -26.66 -12.52
CA ALA A 201 3.67 -26.17 -12.83
C ALA A 201 3.68 -24.64 -13.03
N THR A 202 2.72 -24.09 -13.78
CA THR A 202 2.59 -22.63 -13.99
C THR A 202 2.32 -21.89 -12.67
N LEU A 203 1.45 -22.42 -11.81
CA LEU A 203 1.19 -21.85 -10.49
C LEU A 203 2.48 -21.83 -9.65
N LYS A 204 3.20 -22.95 -9.56
CA LYS A 204 4.48 -23.03 -8.82
C LYS A 204 5.50 -22.02 -9.36
N LEU A 205 5.65 -21.91 -10.68
CA LEU A 205 6.53 -20.93 -11.30
C LEU A 205 6.14 -19.50 -10.90
N TRP A 206 4.85 -19.15 -11.00
CA TRP A 206 4.33 -17.84 -10.63
C TRP A 206 4.55 -17.52 -9.15
N THR A 207 4.28 -18.48 -8.25
CA THR A 207 4.56 -18.35 -6.81
C THR A 207 6.04 -18.09 -6.55
N THR A 208 6.93 -18.86 -7.18
CA THR A 208 8.37 -18.70 -7.04
C THR A 208 8.84 -17.34 -7.56
N LEU A 209 8.33 -16.87 -8.70
CA LEU A 209 8.67 -15.55 -9.24
C LEU A 209 8.24 -14.43 -8.30
N CYS A 210 7.02 -14.49 -7.75
CA CYS A 210 6.55 -13.51 -6.76
C CYS A 210 7.42 -13.52 -5.49
N ALA A 211 7.71 -14.72 -4.96
CA ALA A 211 8.53 -14.86 -3.76
C ALA A 211 9.94 -14.30 -3.96
N ILE A 212 10.60 -14.63 -5.08
CA ILE A 212 11.92 -14.10 -5.42
C ILE A 212 11.86 -12.58 -5.59
N ALA A 213 10.87 -12.05 -6.32
CA ALA A 213 10.73 -10.60 -6.51
C ALA A 213 10.58 -9.88 -5.17
N PHE A 214 9.77 -10.40 -4.25
CA PHE A 214 9.61 -9.83 -2.91
C PHE A 214 10.89 -9.93 -2.08
N ILE A 215 11.54 -11.09 -2.05
CA ILE A 215 12.81 -11.26 -1.31
C ILE A 215 13.87 -10.30 -1.85
N CYS A 216 14.00 -10.16 -3.16
CA CYS A 216 14.92 -9.21 -3.77
C CYS A 216 14.59 -7.75 -3.40
N HIS A 217 13.32 -7.35 -3.46
CA HIS A 217 12.84 -6.02 -3.08
C HIS A 217 13.21 -5.67 -1.62
N ILE A 218 12.87 -6.56 -0.69
CA ILE A 218 13.16 -6.39 0.74
C ILE A 218 14.66 -6.38 0.99
N SER A 219 15.41 -7.28 0.36
CA SER A 219 16.87 -7.36 0.52
C SER A 219 17.53 -6.06 0.05
N TYR A 220 17.13 -5.53 -1.11
CA TYR A 220 17.64 -4.28 -1.64
C TYR A 220 17.39 -3.11 -0.67
N LEU A 221 16.15 -2.91 -0.23
CA LEU A 221 15.79 -1.80 0.67
C LEU A 221 16.33 -1.95 2.10
N THR A 222 16.69 -3.17 2.51
CA THR A 222 17.27 -3.42 3.84
C THR A 222 18.77 -3.18 3.88
N LEU A 223 19.48 -3.54 2.81
CA LEU A 223 20.96 -3.51 2.77
C LEU A 223 21.53 -2.11 2.47
N LEU A 224 20.72 -1.19 1.93
CA LEU A 224 21.17 0.17 1.68
C LEU A 224 21.33 0.99 2.97
N PRO A 225 22.31 1.91 3.04
CA PRO A 225 22.49 2.80 4.18
C PRO A 225 21.29 3.73 4.45
N ARG A 226 20.51 4.03 3.40
CA ARG A 226 19.27 4.82 3.45
C ARG A 226 18.19 4.09 2.66
N PHE A 227 16.96 4.21 3.12
CA PHE A 227 15.80 3.66 2.42
C PHE A 227 15.61 4.37 1.08
N ASP A 228 15.59 3.62 -0.03
CA ASP A 228 15.32 4.18 -1.36
C ASP A 228 13.81 4.26 -1.59
N TYR A 229 13.23 5.37 -1.14
CA TYR A 229 11.80 5.63 -1.26
C TYR A 229 11.35 5.68 -2.73
N PHE A 230 12.15 6.26 -3.62
CA PHE A 230 11.80 6.37 -5.04
C PHE A 230 11.69 5.00 -5.69
N TYR A 231 12.68 4.13 -5.48
CA TYR A 231 12.61 2.73 -5.93
C TYR A 231 11.37 2.03 -5.38
N ASN A 232 11.08 2.19 -4.09
CA ASN A 232 9.91 1.57 -3.48
C ASN A 232 8.59 2.00 -4.15
N VAL A 233 8.43 3.30 -4.42
CA VAL A 233 7.25 3.83 -5.13
C VAL A 233 7.16 3.22 -6.53
N VAL A 234 8.25 3.21 -7.31
CA VAL A 234 8.27 2.64 -8.66
C VAL A 234 7.91 1.14 -8.66
N PHE A 235 8.49 0.37 -7.75
CA PHE A 235 8.19 -1.07 -7.61
C PHE A 235 6.69 -1.32 -7.37
N ASN A 236 6.11 -0.62 -6.40
CA ASN A 236 4.68 -0.74 -6.08
C ASN A 236 3.80 -0.27 -7.23
N LEU A 237 4.17 0.84 -7.89
CA LEU A 237 3.43 1.39 -9.02
C LEU A 237 3.36 0.39 -10.19
N ILE A 238 4.48 -0.26 -10.55
CA ILE A 238 4.51 -1.26 -11.63
C ILE A 238 3.57 -2.43 -11.32
N ILE A 239 3.61 -2.97 -10.10
CA ILE A 239 2.76 -4.08 -9.68
C ILE A 239 1.29 -3.64 -9.67
N GLY A 240 0.99 -2.47 -9.10
CA GLY A 240 -0.35 -1.91 -9.02
C GLY A 240 -0.98 -1.63 -10.39
N LEU A 241 -0.22 -1.04 -11.31
CA LEU A 241 -0.68 -0.79 -12.68
C LEU A 241 -0.91 -2.10 -13.45
N THR A 242 -0.05 -3.10 -13.25
CA THR A 242 -0.25 -4.44 -13.84
C THR A 242 -1.53 -5.10 -13.31
N HIS A 243 -1.75 -5.03 -12.00
CA HIS A 243 -2.99 -5.50 -11.36
C HIS A 243 -4.21 -4.80 -11.96
N ASN A 244 -4.19 -3.48 -12.07
CA ASN A 244 -5.31 -2.70 -12.60
C ASN A 244 -5.56 -2.99 -14.09
N ALA A 245 -4.50 -3.13 -14.90
CA ALA A 245 -4.62 -3.49 -16.30
C ALA A 245 -5.32 -4.85 -16.49
N LEU A 246 -4.98 -5.85 -15.68
CA LEU A 246 -5.63 -7.16 -15.71
C LEU A 246 -7.13 -7.08 -15.37
N TRP A 247 -7.51 -6.26 -14.38
CA TRP A 247 -8.92 -6.05 -14.04
C TRP A 247 -9.69 -5.21 -15.07
N LEU A 248 -9.02 -4.32 -15.82
CA LEU A 248 -9.60 -3.65 -16.98
C LEU A 248 -9.86 -4.64 -18.12
N VAL A 249 -8.90 -5.52 -18.42
CA VAL A 249 -9.07 -6.61 -19.40
C VAL A 249 -10.24 -7.52 -19.00
N TYR A 250 -10.36 -7.86 -17.71
CA TYR A 250 -11.52 -8.58 -17.19
C TYR A 250 -12.85 -7.84 -17.41
N SER A 251 -12.85 -6.52 -17.31
CA SER A 251 -14.06 -5.69 -17.37
C SER A 251 -14.58 -5.42 -18.79
N LEU A 252 -13.77 -5.72 -19.82
CA LEU A 252 -14.08 -5.47 -21.24
C LEU A 252 -15.47 -5.98 -21.66
N PRO A 253 -16.10 -5.38 -22.69
CA PRO A 253 -17.41 -5.81 -23.17
C PRO A 253 -17.36 -7.23 -23.75
N ALA A 254 -18.53 -7.88 -23.83
CA ALA A 254 -18.66 -9.23 -24.40
C ALA A 254 -18.27 -9.29 -25.89
N SER A 255 -18.32 -8.16 -26.60
CA SER A 255 -17.86 -8.00 -27.98
C SER A 255 -16.34 -8.06 -28.14
N LEU A 256 -15.56 -7.89 -27.07
CA LEU A 256 -14.09 -7.97 -27.07
C LEU A 256 -13.58 -8.98 -26.03
N PRO A 257 -13.84 -10.29 -26.21
CA PRO A 257 -13.56 -11.31 -25.20
C PRO A 257 -12.08 -11.76 -25.20
N LEU A 258 -11.18 -10.88 -24.74
CA LEU A 258 -9.74 -11.16 -24.66
C LEU A 258 -9.40 -12.33 -23.73
N ILE A 259 -10.12 -12.45 -22.62
CA ILE A 259 -9.94 -13.53 -21.64
C ILE A 259 -11.24 -14.30 -21.41
N ARG A 260 -11.12 -15.60 -21.11
CA ARG A 260 -12.24 -16.40 -20.61
C ARG A 260 -12.42 -16.06 -19.12
N ARG A 261 -13.50 -15.37 -18.76
CA ARG A 261 -13.74 -14.93 -17.36
C ARG A 261 -14.12 -16.08 -16.43
N PHE A 262 -14.83 -17.08 -16.94
CA PHE A 262 -15.34 -18.19 -16.15
C PHE A 262 -15.08 -19.50 -16.89
N PRO A 263 -14.57 -20.55 -16.22
CA PRO A 263 -14.05 -21.74 -16.89
C PRO A 263 -15.16 -22.53 -17.63
N ASN A 264 -16.36 -22.54 -17.07
CA ASN A 264 -17.51 -23.32 -17.52
C ASN A 264 -18.54 -22.51 -18.33
N ARG A 265 -18.15 -21.34 -18.84
CA ARG A 265 -19.02 -20.45 -19.63
C ARG A 265 -18.33 -20.00 -20.91
N PRO A 266 -19.09 -19.63 -21.96
CA PRO A 266 -18.52 -19.06 -23.17
C PRO A 266 -17.77 -17.76 -22.85
N LYS A 267 -16.77 -17.39 -23.67
CA LYS A 267 -15.97 -16.18 -23.43
C LYS A 267 -16.79 -14.89 -23.42
N THR A 268 -17.96 -14.91 -24.08
CA THR A 268 -18.92 -13.81 -24.15
C THR A 268 -19.77 -13.66 -22.88
N TYR A 269 -19.81 -14.66 -22.00
CA TYR A 269 -20.55 -14.57 -20.74
C TYR A 269 -19.97 -13.45 -19.86
N ARG A 270 -20.83 -12.48 -19.53
CA ARG A 270 -20.47 -11.27 -18.78
C ARG A 270 -21.64 -10.84 -17.87
N PRO A 271 -21.66 -11.32 -16.62
CA PRO A 271 -22.60 -10.84 -15.60
C PRO A 271 -22.51 -9.32 -15.39
N ARG A 272 -23.59 -8.71 -14.90
CA ARG A 272 -23.64 -7.25 -14.64
C ARG A 272 -22.54 -6.78 -13.68
N PHE A 273 -22.17 -7.60 -12.69
CA PHE A 273 -21.16 -7.22 -11.71
C PHE A 273 -19.74 -7.11 -12.28
N VAL A 274 -19.46 -7.70 -13.45
CA VAL A 274 -18.14 -7.61 -14.10
C VAL A 274 -17.73 -6.15 -14.34
N GLY A 275 -18.68 -5.26 -14.66
CA GLY A 275 -18.42 -3.83 -14.84
C GLY A 275 -17.97 -3.12 -13.57
N LYS A 276 -18.26 -3.65 -12.39
CA LYS A 276 -17.83 -3.07 -11.10
C LYS A 276 -16.31 -3.06 -10.98
N ALA A 277 -15.60 -4.02 -11.58
CA ALA A 277 -14.14 -4.04 -11.56
C ALA A 277 -13.52 -2.82 -12.26
N ALA A 278 -14.07 -2.36 -13.41
CA ALA A 278 -13.60 -1.14 -14.06
C ALA A 278 -13.84 0.11 -13.20
N ILE A 279 -14.99 0.18 -12.52
CA ILE A 279 -15.31 1.29 -11.59
C ILE A 279 -14.31 1.28 -10.42
N LEU A 280 -14.02 0.12 -9.85
CA LEU A 280 -13.04 -0.05 -8.77
C LEU A 280 -11.62 0.32 -9.22
N VAL A 281 -11.21 -0.08 -10.43
CA VAL A 281 -9.93 0.36 -11.01
C VAL A 281 -9.89 1.87 -11.16
N PHE A 282 -10.94 2.50 -11.70
CA PHE A 282 -11.00 3.96 -11.84
C PHE A 282 -10.80 4.67 -10.50
N PHE A 283 -11.57 4.29 -9.47
CA PHE A 283 -11.44 4.91 -8.15
C PHE A 283 -10.09 4.62 -7.49
N THR A 284 -9.54 3.42 -7.67
CA THR A 284 -8.21 3.07 -7.12
C THR A 284 -7.12 3.90 -7.79
N THR A 285 -7.15 4.03 -9.12
CA THR A 285 -6.21 4.87 -9.87
C THR A 285 -6.36 6.34 -9.52
N ALA A 286 -7.59 6.84 -9.37
CA ALA A 286 -7.84 8.22 -8.94
C ALA A 286 -7.33 8.47 -7.52
N ALA A 287 -7.54 7.52 -6.60
CA ALA A 287 -7.01 7.60 -5.24
C ALA A 287 -5.48 7.62 -5.25
N THR A 288 -4.80 6.69 -5.93
CA THR A 288 -3.33 6.70 -6.06
C THR A 288 -2.83 8.00 -6.70
N GLY A 289 -3.58 8.59 -7.63
CA GLY A 289 -3.26 9.89 -8.21
C GLY A 289 -3.21 11.04 -7.19
N LEU A 290 -3.84 10.90 -6.02
CA LEU A 290 -3.75 11.91 -4.96
C LEU A 290 -2.31 12.10 -4.47
N GLU A 291 -1.51 11.04 -4.42
CA GLU A 291 -0.11 11.11 -3.98
C GLU A 291 0.75 12.03 -4.88
N LEU A 292 0.34 12.24 -6.14
CA LEU A 292 1.07 13.11 -7.07
C LEU A 292 0.93 14.60 -6.77
N PHE A 293 -0.09 15.02 -6.01
CA PHE A 293 -0.31 16.43 -5.74
C PHE A 293 0.59 17.00 -4.63
N ASP A 294 1.09 16.16 -3.72
CA ASP A 294 1.98 16.50 -2.58
C ASP A 294 1.80 17.93 -2.05
N PHE A 295 0.59 18.25 -1.57
CA PHE A 295 0.23 19.60 -1.12
C PHE A 295 0.39 19.75 0.42
N PRO A 296 0.67 20.96 0.92
CA PRO A 296 0.78 21.21 2.36
C PRO A 296 -0.55 20.98 3.09
N PRO A 297 -0.55 20.41 4.30
CA PRO A 297 -1.74 19.94 4.97
C PRO A 297 -2.74 21.05 5.29
N PHE A 298 -3.99 20.85 4.89
CA PHE A 298 -5.13 21.66 5.33
C PHE A 298 -5.25 21.58 6.84
N GLY A 299 -5.32 22.76 7.48
CA GLY A 299 -5.34 22.87 8.94
C GLY A 299 -4.13 22.26 9.65
N ARG A 300 -3.01 22.04 8.94
CA ARG A 300 -1.84 21.28 9.42
C ARG A 300 -2.18 19.85 9.89
N MET A 301 -3.23 19.24 9.33
CA MET A 301 -3.64 17.88 9.70
C MET A 301 -3.91 16.96 8.50
N ILE A 302 -4.47 17.49 7.40
CA ILE A 302 -4.91 16.68 6.26
C ILE A 302 -4.14 17.07 5.01
N ASP A 303 -3.24 16.21 4.56
CA ASP A 303 -2.49 16.35 3.31
C ASP A 303 -3.00 15.39 2.22
N ALA A 304 -2.30 15.38 1.08
CA ALA A 304 -2.59 14.48 -0.04
C ALA A 304 -2.55 13.00 0.38
N HIS A 305 -1.57 12.63 1.20
CA HIS A 305 -1.38 11.27 1.68
C HIS A 305 -2.55 10.82 2.57
N ALA A 306 -2.96 11.63 3.55
CA ALA A 306 -4.12 11.33 4.37
C ALA A 306 -5.40 11.16 3.53
N LEU A 307 -5.60 11.97 2.48
CA LEU A 307 -6.74 11.81 1.57
C LEU A 307 -6.68 10.50 0.75
N TRP A 308 -5.49 10.05 0.38
CA TRP A 308 -5.30 8.73 -0.24
C TRP A 308 -5.73 7.60 0.71
N HIS A 309 -5.33 7.65 1.99
CA HIS A 309 -5.79 6.69 3.01
C HIS A 309 -7.32 6.73 3.15
N LEU A 310 -7.90 7.93 3.27
CA LEU A 310 -9.36 8.08 3.41
C LEU A 310 -10.11 7.48 2.22
N SER A 311 -9.60 7.70 1.00
CA SER A 311 -10.22 7.25 -0.24
C SER A 311 -10.17 5.73 -0.41
N THR A 312 -9.10 5.09 0.04
CA THR A 312 -8.90 3.63 -0.10
C THR A 312 -9.82 2.79 0.79
N ALA A 313 -10.25 3.32 1.95
CA ALA A 313 -11.13 2.59 2.87
C ALA A 313 -12.50 2.19 2.26
N PRO A 314 -13.30 3.11 1.68
CA PRO A 314 -14.54 2.72 1.01
C PRO A 314 -14.28 1.85 -0.22
N ILE A 315 -13.20 2.10 -0.97
CA ILE A 315 -12.80 1.27 -2.12
C ILE A 315 -12.59 -0.18 -1.67
N ALA A 316 -11.89 -0.40 -0.55
CA ALA A 316 -11.68 -1.74 0.01
C ALA A 316 -13.01 -2.43 0.34
N VAL A 317 -13.98 -1.73 0.94
CA VAL A 317 -15.32 -2.29 1.22
C VAL A 317 -16.01 -2.76 -0.06
N TYR A 318 -15.98 -1.95 -1.13
CA TYR A 318 -16.57 -2.31 -2.42
C TYR A 318 -15.78 -3.43 -3.12
N TRP A 319 -14.45 -3.46 -2.97
CA TRP A 319 -13.60 -4.54 -3.48
C TRP A 319 -14.01 -5.89 -2.90
N TYR A 320 -14.18 -6.00 -1.59
CA TYR A 320 -14.64 -7.23 -0.96
C TYR A 320 -16.03 -7.67 -1.41
N ARG A 321 -16.96 -6.73 -1.64
CA ARG A 321 -18.29 -7.05 -2.20
C ARG A 321 -18.14 -7.65 -3.59
N PHE A 322 -17.33 -7.02 -4.44
CA PHE A 322 -17.04 -7.51 -5.77
C PHE A 322 -16.39 -8.90 -5.75
N LEU A 323 -15.40 -9.15 -4.89
CA LEU A 323 -14.76 -10.47 -4.78
C LEU A 323 -15.75 -11.57 -4.37
N VAL A 324 -16.69 -11.27 -3.47
CA VAL A 324 -17.73 -12.23 -3.08
C VAL A 324 -18.71 -12.48 -4.23
N GLU A 325 -19.15 -11.44 -4.95
CA GLU A 325 -20.01 -11.59 -6.12
C GLU A 325 -19.33 -12.40 -7.23
N ASP A 326 -18.05 -12.11 -7.53
CA ASP A 326 -17.26 -12.88 -8.50
C ASP A 326 -17.18 -14.35 -8.09
N ALA A 327 -16.84 -14.65 -6.84
CA ALA A 327 -16.66 -16.01 -6.34
C ALA A 327 -17.96 -16.81 -6.13
N SER A 328 -19.10 -16.12 -6.01
CA SER A 328 -20.41 -16.73 -5.82
C SER A 328 -21.16 -17.00 -7.13
N ASP A 329 -20.66 -16.53 -8.28
CA ASP A 329 -21.27 -16.82 -9.57
C ASP A 329 -21.38 -18.34 -9.81
N GLU A 330 -22.54 -18.79 -10.28
CA GLU A 330 -22.82 -20.23 -10.43
C GLU A 330 -21.87 -20.92 -11.41
N SER A 331 -21.25 -20.19 -12.32
CA SER A 331 -20.27 -20.73 -13.27
C SER A 331 -19.01 -21.30 -12.60
N TRP A 332 -18.77 -20.98 -11.33
CA TRP A 332 -17.72 -21.60 -10.53
C TRP A 332 -18.07 -23.02 -10.07
N ARG A 333 -19.36 -23.38 -10.10
CA ARG A 333 -19.83 -24.73 -9.80
C ARG A 333 -19.85 -25.52 -11.11
N GLU A 334 -19.27 -26.72 -11.11
CA GLU A 334 -19.51 -27.65 -12.21
C GLU A 334 -21.00 -28.01 -12.21
N HIS A 335 -21.67 -27.85 -13.35
CA HIS A 335 -23.00 -28.42 -13.53
C HIS A 335 -22.85 -29.94 -13.42
N ARG A 336 -23.45 -30.54 -12.38
CA ARG A 336 -23.71 -31.97 -12.39
C ARG A 336 -24.71 -32.20 -13.50
N ASN A 337 -24.27 -32.77 -14.62
CA ASN A 337 -25.18 -33.38 -15.57
C ASN A 337 -25.84 -34.61 -14.96
#